data_AF-A0A6V8D6T3-F1
#
_entry.id   AF-A0A6V8D6T3-F1
#
_cell.length_a   1.000
_cell.length_b   1.000
_cell.length_c   1.000
_cell.angle_alpha   90.00
_cell.angle_beta   90.00
_cell.angle_gamma   90.00
#
_symmetry.space_group_name_H-M   'P 1'
#
loop_
_entity.id
_entity.type
_entity.pdbx_description
1 polymer ?
#
loop_
_entity_poly.entity_id
_entity_poly.type
_entity_poly.pdbx_seq_one_letter_code
_entity_poly.pdbx_strand_id
1 'polypeptide(L)'
;MLSIFVPYAAAAGMTSCDKDPGAGVDGICDSYDEADDGTPDFQDWIEGTYEFSMVSTEQIELELTWAIYEFDRELLGLSNVYLDAYLANDGLEADDGAPADLIRNFFDQETDGAGSATVEDKLKSEISGAIESSLTSMGEVVVSTNFANQYTNGAVTTPCSSDPATDSAEEGASENNAFYPPICLSTSAIIQVDQSSFNLGSNPDLKLERAYQGLLVMGTEITSSFDFVAQRGHLASYIFNPPSYATIDAVDAQGQLLLRAGTPNYNSGSWVIDHRAATNFDSNLSQSVELLISHRNRTDTTTVEVPEGSKALDLQITLDLRDESAATLDFVAGMYYLDDKTMQDWG
;
A
#
# COMPACT_ATOMS: atom_id res chain seq x y z
N MET A 1 -66.39 -11.51 12.51
CA MET A 1 -64.98 -11.95 12.53
C MET A 1 -64.15 -10.71 12.24
N LEU A 2 -63.50 -10.17 13.26
CA LEU A 2 -62.62 -9.01 13.14
C LEU A 2 -61.39 -9.47 12.35
N SER A 3 -61.16 -8.91 11.16
CA SER A 3 -59.87 -9.02 10.49
C SER A 3 -58.90 -8.15 11.27
N ILE A 4 -58.04 -8.80 12.05
CA ILE A 4 -56.85 -8.18 12.64
C ILE A 4 -55.90 -7.93 11.47
N PHE A 5 -55.85 -6.68 11.01
CA PHE A 5 -54.69 -6.16 10.30
C PHE A 5 -53.58 -6.03 11.35
N VAL A 6 -52.66 -6.99 11.36
CA VAL A 6 -51.36 -6.76 11.98
C VAL A 6 -50.60 -5.87 11.00
N PRO A 7 -50.18 -4.66 11.36
CA PRO A 7 -49.20 -3.96 10.57
C PRO A 7 -47.91 -4.80 10.67
N TYR A 8 -47.52 -5.45 9.58
CA TYR A 8 -46.11 -5.68 9.35
C TYR A 8 -45.52 -4.29 9.17
N ALA A 9 -45.01 -3.70 10.27
CA ALA A 9 -43.87 -2.83 10.10
C ALA A 9 -42.79 -3.75 9.53
N ALA A 10 -42.37 -3.52 8.29
CA ALA A 10 -41.03 -3.91 7.92
C ALA A 10 -40.16 -3.17 8.94
N ALA A 11 -39.53 -3.90 9.87
CA ALA A 11 -38.42 -3.30 10.60
C ALA A 11 -37.43 -2.92 9.51
N ALA A 12 -37.23 -1.62 9.31
CA ALA A 12 -36.11 -1.16 8.52
C ALA A 12 -34.87 -1.47 9.35
N GLY A 13 -33.86 -2.07 8.73
CA GLY A 13 -32.61 -2.36 9.39
C GLY A 13 -32.40 -3.81 9.81
N MET A 14 -31.13 -4.17 9.98
CA MET A 14 -30.69 -5.46 10.47
C MET A 14 -31.11 -5.69 11.91
N THR A 15 -31.82 -6.79 12.17
CA THR A 15 -32.25 -7.18 13.51
C THR A 15 -31.10 -7.57 14.44
N SER A 16 -29.94 -7.93 13.88
CA SER A 16 -28.69 -8.20 14.59
C SER A 16 -28.16 -6.96 15.31
N CYS A 17 -28.47 -5.76 14.82
CA CYS A 17 -28.06 -4.50 15.46
C CYS A 17 -28.88 -4.15 16.70
N ASP A 18 -30.07 -4.71 16.83
CA ASP A 18 -30.99 -4.46 17.95
C ASP A 18 -30.80 -5.43 19.13
N LYS A 19 -29.82 -6.34 19.08
CA LYS A 19 -29.81 -7.54 19.92
C LYS A 19 -28.43 -7.87 20.49
N ASP A 20 -28.12 -7.22 21.60
CA ASP A 20 -27.45 -7.89 22.72
C ASP A 20 -28.18 -7.54 24.05
N PRO A 21 -28.70 -8.54 24.80
CA PRO A 21 -29.30 -8.33 26.11
C PRO A 21 -28.24 -8.01 27.18
N GLY A 22 -27.64 -6.81 27.11
CA GLY A 22 -26.63 -6.34 28.07
C GLY A 22 -25.81 -5.14 27.61
N ALA A 23 -25.70 -4.95 26.30
CA ALA A 23 -25.00 -3.87 25.62
C ALA A 23 -25.84 -2.60 25.44
N GLY A 24 -25.23 -1.43 25.55
CA GLY A 24 -25.79 -0.22 24.95
C GLY A 24 -25.49 -0.25 23.45
N VAL A 25 -26.49 -0.50 22.62
CA VAL A 25 -26.39 -0.25 21.16
C VAL A 25 -26.69 1.23 20.92
N ASP A 26 -25.81 1.90 20.17
CA ASP A 26 -25.82 3.36 20.02
C ASP A 26 -26.42 3.82 18.68
N GLY A 27 -26.76 2.89 17.77
CA GLY A 27 -27.25 3.15 16.42
C GLY A 27 -28.38 2.24 15.91
N ILE A 28 -28.92 2.58 14.75
CA ILE A 28 -29.84 1.78 13.94
C ILE A 28 -29.09 1.38 12.68
N CYS A 29 -29.00 0.10 12.36
CA CYS A 29 -28.37 -0.32 11.11
C CYS A 29 -29.34 -0.22 9.92
N ASP A 30 -28.78 -0.01 8.74
CA ASP A 30 -29.42 -0.25 7.45
C ASP A 30 -29.75 -1.73 7.24
N SER A 31 -30.53 -1.98 6.20
CA SER A 31 -30.88 -3.35 5.80
C SER A 31 -29.74 -3.97 5.00
N TYR A 32 -29.37 -5.21 5.32
CA TYR A 32 -28.44 -5.99 4.51
C TYR A 32 -29.11 -6.47 3.21
N ASP A 33 -28.37 -6.39 2.10
CA ASP A 33 -28.71 -6.97 0.80
C ASP A 33 -27.42 -7.56 0.20
N GLU A 34 -27.41 -8.86 -0.07
CA GLU A 34 -26.29 -9.58 -0.71
C GLU A 34 -25.93 -8.96 -2.08
N ALA A 35 -26.89 -8.31 -2.77
CA ALA A 35 -26.63 -7.67 -4.05
C ALA A 35 -25.75 -6.39 -3.93
N ASP A 36 -25.66 -5.82 -2.74
CA ASP A 36 -24.82 -4.66 -2.44
C ASP A 36 -23.40 -5.05 -2.01
N ASP A 37 -23.16 -6.34 -1.77
CA ASP A 37 -21.85 -6.85 -1.38
C ASP A 37 -20.87 -6.90 -2.57
N GLY A 38 -19.71 -6.27 -2.39
CA GLY A 38 -18.61 -6.27 -3.34
C GLY A 38 -17.78 -7.57 -3.33
N THR A 39 -17.95 -8.42 -2.32
CA THR A 39 -17.18 -9.66 -2.08
C THR A 39 -18.05 -10.82 -1.60
N PRO A 40 -19.13 -11.21 -2.31
CA PRO A 40 -20.12 -12.19 -1.84
C PRO A 40 -19.61 -13.61 -1.56
N ASP A 41 -18.35 -13.91 -1.92
CA ASP A 41 -17.73 -15.22 -1.74
C ASP A 41 -16.63 -15.22 -0.64
N PHE A 42 -16.46 -14.11 0.09
CA PHE A 42 -15.44 -13.95 1.13
C PHE A 42 -15.77 -12.87 2.17
N GLN A 43 -15.43 -13.12 3.44
CA GLN A 43 -15.87 -12.30 4.59
C GLN A 43 -15.25 -10.90 4.72
N ASP A 44 -14.28 -10.56 3.87
CA ASP A 44 -13.61 -9.26 3.93
C ASP A 44 -13.91 -8.48 2.65
N TRP A 45 -14.32 -7.23 2.81
CA TRP A 45 -14.38 -6.26 1.71
C TRP A 45 -13.59 -5.02 2.10
N ILE A 46 -12.36 -4.94 1.58
CA ILE A 46 -11.44 -3.84 1.89
C ILE A 46 -10.89 -3.21 0.61
N GLU A 47 -11.00 -1.89 0.50
CA GLU A 47 -10.33 -1.13 -0.54
C GLU A 47 -9.18 -0.32 0.06
N GLY A 48 -7.95 -0.60 -0.36
CA GLY A 48 -6.74 -0.06 0.22
C GLY A 48 -5.89 0.73 -0.78
N THR A 49 -5.32 1.84 -0.33
CA THR A 49 -4.31 2.61 -1.06
C THR A 49 -3.00 2.57 -0.27
N TYR A 50 -1.94 2.06 -0.90
CA TYR A 50 -0.60 1.88 -0.35
C TYR A 50 0.37 2.82 -1.07
N GLU A 51 0.80 3.89 -0.41
CA GLU A 51 1.73 4.88 -0.96
C GLU A 51 3.12 4.71 -0.36
N PHE A 52 4.03 4.14 -1.14
CA PHE A 52 5.44 3.98 -0.82
C PHE A 52 6.21 5.21 -1.29
N SER A 53 6.92 5.86 -0.38
CA SER A 53 7.78 7.00 -0.67
C SER A 53 9.21 6.67 -0.28
N MET A 54 10.07 6.50 -1.28
CA MET A 54 11.48 6.21 -1.05
C MET A 54 12.20 7.50 -0.62
N VAL A 55 12.62 7.57 0.64
CA VAL A 55 13.37 8.72 1.18
C VAL A 55 14.86 8.59 0.83
N SER A 56 15.38 7.37 0.93
CA SER A 56 16.74 6.98 0.55
C SER A 56 16.78 5.50 0.15
N THR A 57 17.93 4.98 -0.27
CA THR A 57 18.16 3.56 -0.51
C THR A 57 17.95 2.68 0.72
N GLU A 58 17.99 3.27 1.92
CA GLU A 58 17.90 2.55 3.20
C GLU A 58 16.59 2.86 3.93
N GLN A 59 15.75 3.76 3.42
CA GLN A 59 14.52 4.18 4.10
C GLN A 59 13.37 4.39 3.11
N ILE A 60 12.27 3.69 3.36
CA ILE A 60 11.00 3.84 2.65
C ILE A 60 9.92 4.21 3.67
N GLU A 61 9.17 5.27 3.38
CA GLU A 61 7.97 5.63 4.12
C GLU A 61 6.76 5.00 3.44
N LEU A 62 5.83 4.46 4.23
CA LEU A 62 4.58 3.92 3.76
C LEU A 62 3.43 4.69 4.41
N GLU A 63 2.54 5.22 3.58
CA GLU A 63 1.23 5.71 3.98
C GLU A 63 0.17 4.77 3.41
N LEU A 64 -0.66 4.23 4.29
CA LEU A 64 -1.71 3.29 3.96
C LEU A 64 -3.05 3.87 4.38
N THR A 65 -4.06 3.78 3.53
CA THR A 65 -5.45 4.05 3.91
C THR A 65 -6.33 2.91 3.43
N TRP A 66 -7.10 2.32 4.34
CA TRP A 66 -8.10 1.29 4.05
C TRP A 66 -9.50 1.86 4.24
N ALA A 67 -10.40 1.52 3.34
CA ALA A 67 -11.84 1.61 3.49
C ALA A 67 -12.38 0.19 3.68
N ILE A 68 -12.99 -0.04 4.84
CA ILE A 68 -13.52 -1.33 5.28
C ILE A 68 -15.03 -1.26 5.11
N TYR A 69 -15.54 -2.05 4.18
CA TYR A 69 -16.98 -2.20 3.91
C TYR A 69 -17.51 -3.42 4.64
N GLU A 70 -16.68 -4.46 4.77
CA GLU A 70 -16.99 -5.70 5.47
C GLU A 70 -15.71 -6.31 6.05
N PHE A 71 -15.82 -7.01 7.18
CA PHE A 71 -14.68 -7.65 7.84
C PHE A 71 -15.07 -8.95 8.57
N ASP A 72 -14.11 -9.88 8.71
CA ASP A 72 -14.26 -11.14 9.44
C ASP A 72 -14.90 -10.96 10.84
N ARG A 73 -16.07 -11.58 11.02
CA ARG A 73 -16.88 -11.53 12.24
C ARG A 73 -16.23 -12.23 13.42
N GLU A 74 -15.54 -13.33 13.17
CA GLU A 74 -14.88 -14.13 14.21
C GLU A 74 -13.73 -13.34 14.82
N LEU A 75 -12.92 -12.66 13.99
CA LEU A 75 -11.83 -11.80 14.45
C LEU A 75 -12.32 -10.63 15.31
N LEU A 76 -13.51 -10.10 15.01
CA LEU A 76 -14.14 -9.03 15.80
C LEU A 76 -14.86 -9.54 17.06
N GLY A 77 -14.99 -10.86 17.25
CA GLY A 77 -15.77 -11.43 18.35
C GLY A 77 -17.29 -11.29 18.17
N LEU A 78 -17.75 -11.06 16.94
CA LEU A 78 -19.16 -10.94 16.56
C LEU A 78 -19.75 -12.30 16.12
N SER A 79 -19.02 -13.40 16.29
CA SER A 79 -19.52 -14.76 16.07
C SER A 79 -19.89 -15.41 17.41
N ASN A 80 -21.18 -15.44 17.75
CA ASN A 80 -21.65 -16.10 18.97
C ASN A 80 -23.09 -16.62 18.81
N VAL A 81 -23.42 -17.67 19.57
CA VAL A 81 -24.71 -18.39 19.44
C VAL A 81 -25.96 -17.51 19.57
N TYR A 82 -25.87 -16.36 20.21
CA TYR A 82 -26.99 -15.42 20.33
C TYR A 82 -27.08 -14.51 19.10
N LEU A 83 -25.95 -14.02 18.59
CA LEU A 83 -25.89 -13.13 17.43
C LEU A 83 -26.07 -13.88 16.10
N ASP A 84 -25.55 -15.10 15.98
CA ASP A 84 -25.59 -15.92 14.75
C ASP A 84 -27.03 -16.13 14.23
N ALA A 85 -28.00 -16.29 15.14
CA ALA A 85 -29.41 -16.48 14.78
C ALA A 85 -30.05 -15.21 14.20
N TYR A 86 -29.59 -14.02 14.62
CA TYR A 86 -30.05 -12.74 14.09
C TYR A 86 -29.36 -12.43 12.77
N LEU A 87 -28.04 -12.65 12.67
CA LEU A 87 -27.28 -12.53 11.42
C LEU A 87 -27.93 -13.38 10.31
N ALA A 88 -28.25 -14.65 10.62
CA ALA A 88 -28.94 -15.52 9.66
C ALA A 88 -30.37 -15.06 9.33
N ASN A 89 -31.05 -14.35 10.24
CA ASN A 89 -32.37 -13.78 9.96
C ASN A 89 -32.29 -12.54 9.06
N ASP A 90 -31.17 -11.81 9.15
CA ASP A 90 -30.88 -10.63 8.32
C ASP A 90 -30.31 -10.99 6.94
N GLY A 91 -30.02 -12.29 6.71
CA GLY A 91 -29.54 -12.80 5.42
C GLY A 91 -28.03 -12.96 5.33
N LEU A 92 -27.28 -12.69 6.40
CA LEU A 92 -25.85 -12.95 6.44
C LEU A 92 -25.58 -14.44 6.70
N GLU A 93 -25.06 -15.12 5.70
CA GLU A 93 -24.66 -16.51 5.72
C GLU A 93 -23.25 -16.67 6.33
N ALA A 94 -22.61 -17.83 6.16
CA ALA A 94 -21.32 -18.15 6.75
C ALA A 94 -20.14 -17.51 6.02
N ASP A 95 -20.29 -17.26 4.72
CA ASP A 95 -19.23 -16.69 3.87
C ASP A 95 -19.22 -15.15 3.90
N ASP A 96 -20.27 -14.53 4.46
CA ASP A 96 -20.35 -13.09 4.72
C ASP A 96 -19.56 -12.70 5.99
N GLY A 97 -19.01 -11.49 5.99
CA GLY A 97 -18.44 -10.85 7.15
C GLY A 97 -19.45 -9.99 7.92
N ALA A 98 -18.94 -9.08 8.75
CA ALA A 98 -19.75 -8.04 9.38
C ALA A 98 -19.70 -6.81 8.49
N PRO A 99 -20.85 -6.31 7.99
CA PRO A 99 -20.89 -5.07 7.23
C PRO A 99 -20.54 -3.89 8.13
N ALA A 100 -20.00 -2.83 7.55
CA ALA A 100 -19.42 -1.69 8.28
C ALA A 100 -20.38 -1.06 9.30
N ASP A 101 -21.67 -0.99 8.97
CA ASP A 101 -22.73 -0.49 9.86
C ASP A 101 -22.90 -1.36 11.11
N LEU A 102 -22.99 -2.69 10.93
CA LEU A 102 -22.98 -3.64 12.03
C LEU A 102 -21.73 -3.47 12.90
N ILE A 103 -20.55 -3.34 12.30
CA ILE A 103 -19.31 -3.17 13.07
C ILE A 103 -19.38 -1.89 13.92
N ARG A 104 -19.78 -0.75 13.34
CA ARG A 104 -19.87 0.53 14.04
C ARG A 104 -20.85 0.49 15.20
N ASN A 105 -22.02 -0.11 15.01
CA ASN A 105 -23.03 -0.24 16.06
C ASN A 105 -22.51 -1.03 17.28
N PHE A 106 -21.50 -1.88 17.10
CA PHE A 106 -20.88 -2.67 18.16
C PHE A 106 -19.51 -2.15 18.63
N PHE A 107 -19.02 -0.99 18.16
CA PHE A 107 -17.67 -0.50 18.46
C PHE A 107 -17.31 -0.46 19.95
N ASP A 108 -18.23 0.01 20.79
CA ASP A 108 -18.03 0.12 22.24
C ASP A 108 -18.26 -1.20 23.01
N GLN A 109 -18.63 -2.28 22.31
CA GLN A 109 -18.89 -3.57 22.94
C GLN A 109 -17.62 -4.32 23.26
N GLU A 110 -17.52 -4.73 24.52
CA GLU A 110 -16.47 -5.60 25.02
C GLU A 110 -16.69 -7.04 24.56
N THR A 111 -15.67 -7.62 23.95
CA THR A 111 -15.82 -8.87 23.18
C THR A 111 -15.61 -10.15 24.01
N ASP A 112 -14.99 -10.04 25.19
CA ASP A 112 -14.74 -11.14 26.13
C ASP A 112 -15.20 -10.79 27.57
N GLY A 113 -16.19 -9.89 27.69
CA GLY A 113 -16.80 -9.45 28.95
C GLY A 113 -16.11 -8.25 29.62
N ALA A 114 -16.58 -7.91 30.83
CA ALA A 114 -16.21 -6.71 31.59
C ALA A 114 -14.70 -6.40 31.62
N GLY A 115 -14.28 -5.31 30.97
CA GLY A 115 -12.91 -4.81 30.90
C GLY A 115 -12.03 -5.46 29.83
N SER A 116 -12.61 -6.21 28.88
CA SER A 116 -11.91 -6.74 27.70
C SER A 116 -11.81 -5.70 26.58
N ALA A 117 -11.03 -6.00 25.54
CA ALA A 117 -10.93 -5.14 24.36
C ALA A 117 -12.29 -5.01 23.67
N THR A 118 -12.60 -3.79 23.22
CA THR A 118 -13.82 -3.54 22.47
C THR A 118 -13.70 -4.05 21.02
N VAL A 119 -14.81 -4.07 20.27
CA VAL A 119 -14.79 -4.36 18.82
C VAL A 119 -13.90 -3.35 18.09
N GLU A 120 -13.96 -2.07 18.48
CA GLU A 120 -13.09 -1.02 17.94
C GLU A 120 -11.59 -1.34 18.16
N ASP A 121 -11.23 -1.73 19.38
CA ASP A 121 -9.86 -2.09 19.74
C ASP A 121 -9.37 -3.32 18.95
N LYS A 122 -10.23 -4.33 18.80
CA LYS A 122 -9.92 -5.53 18.01
C LYS A 122 -9.71 -5.19 16.54
N LEU A 123 -10.61 -4.42 15.93
CA LEU A 123 -10.47 -3.99 14.53
C LEU A 123 -9.12 -3.27 14.29
N LYS A 124 -8.77 -2.32 15.16
CA LYS A 124 -7.48 -1.61 15.06
C LYS A 124 -6.28 -2.55 15.25
N SER A 125 -6.38 -3.49 16.19
CA SER A 125 -5.32 -4.45 16.49
C SER A 125 -5.09 -5.43 15.33
N GLU A 126 -6.16 -6.02 14.79
CA GLU A 126 -6.08 -6.97 13.66
C GLU A 126 -5.49 -6.29 12.42
N ILE A 127 -5.91 -5.05 12.14
CA ILE A 127 -5.41 -4.30 10.99
C ILE A 127 -3.95 -3.91 11.16
N SER A 128 -3.57 -3.43 12.35
CA SER A 128 -2.17 -3.12 12.64
C SER A 128 -1.30 -4.37 12.52
N GLY A 129 -1.78 -5.52 13.02
CA GLY A 129 -1.10 -6.81 12.90
C GLY A 129 -0.97 -7.31 11.46
N ALA A 130 -2.03 -7.16 10.64
CA ALA A 130 -2.01 -7.52 9.22
C ALA A 130 -0.99 -6.68 8.43
N ILE A 131 -0.90 -5.39 8.74
CA ILE A 131 0.06 -4.46 8.12
C ILE A 131 1.48 -4.80 8.57
N GLU A 132 1.73 -4.97 9.87
CA GLU A 132 3.04 -5.36 10.40
C GLU A 132 3.51 -6.68 9.78
N SER A 133 2.65 -7.70 9.74
CA SER A 133 2.94 -9.01 9.14
C SER A 133 3.31 -8.89 7.66
N SER A 134 2.58 -8.07 6.90
CA SER A 134 2.85 -7.85 5.48
C SER A 134 4.20 -7.15 5.23
N LEU A 135 4.58 -6.23 6.12
CA LEU A 135 5.77 -5.39 5.94
C LEU A 135 7.03 -5.92 6.63
N THR A 136 6.91 -6.90 7.53
CA THR A 136 8.06 -7.51 8.23
C THR A 136 9.08 -8.12 7.25
N SER A 137 8.62 -8.55 6.07
CA SER A 137 9.50 -9.04 5.01
C SER A 137 10.43 -7.97 4.43
N MET A 138 10.11 -6.69 4.58
CA MET A 138 10.85 -5.55 4.02
C MET A 138 11.81 -4.89 5.03
N GLY A 139 11.64 -5.09 6.34
CA GLY A 139 12.49 -4.50 7.38
C GLY A 139 11.86 -4.45 8.77
N GLU A 140 12.50 -3.71 9.69
CA GLU A 140 11.89 -3.33 10.97
C GLU A 140 10.87 -2.21 10.73
N VAL A 141 9.67 -2.36 11.30
CA VAL A 141 8.51 -1.50 11.03
C VAL A 141 7.96 -0.96 12.34
N VAL A 142 7.73 0.35 12.39
CA VAL A 142 6.94 1.01 13.45
C VAL A 142 5.68 1.56 12.79
N VAL A 143 4.51 1.08 13.21
CA VAL A 143 3.21 1.49 12.66
C VAL A 143 2.47 2.42 13.62
N SER A 144 1.71 3.37 13.06
CA SER A 144 0.72 4.14 13.79
C SER A 144 -0.57 4.19 12.99
N THR A 145 -1.63 3.59 13.54
CA THR A 145 -2.94 3.43 12.92
C THR A 145 -3.97 4.33 13.60
N ASN A 146 -4.73 5.11 12.83
CA ASN A 146 -5.80 5.98 13.32
C ASN A 146 -7.00 5.95 12.38
N PHE A 147 -8.18 6.37 12.84
CA PHE A 147 -9.33 6.58 11.95
C PHE A 147 -9.10 7.72 10.96
N ALA A 148 -9.64 7.54 9.77
CA ALA A 148 -9.68 8.52 8.71
C ALA A 148 -11.13 8.83 8.35
N ASN A 149 -11.41 10.08 7.99
CA ASN A 149 -12.76 10.52 7.62
C ASN A 149 -13.07 10.33 6.12
N GLN A 150 -12.06 9.92 5.35
CA GLN A 150 -12.18 9.74 3.90
C GLN A 150 -11.13 8.76 3.39
N TYR A 151 -11.49 8.05 2.33
CA TYR A 151 -10.62 7.21 1.53
C TYR A 151 -10.51 7.82 0.13
N THR A 152 -9.32 7.83 -0.45
CA THR A 152 -9.10 8.33 -1.82
C THR A 152 -8.39 7.28 -2.64
N ASN A 153 -8.96 6.96 -3.80
CA ASN A 153 -8.36 6.11 -4.81
C ASN A 153 -8.40 6.83 -6.16
N GLY A 154 -7.23 7.29 -6.62
CA GLY A 154 -7.13 8.11 -7.82
C GLY A 154 -7.91 9.43 -7.68
N ALA A 155 -8.96 9.60 -8.48
CA ALA A 155 -9.80 10.81 -8.50
C ALA A 155 -11.10 10.66 -7.69
N VAL A 156 -11.35 9.49 -7.11
CA VAL A 156 -12.56 9.20 -6.33
C VAL A 156 -12.23 9.35 -4.85
N THR A 157 -13.05 10.12 -4.14
CA THR A 157 -12.97 10.25 -2.68
C THR A 157 -14.29 9.76 -2.08
N THR A 158 -14.18 8.76 -1.21
CA THR A 158 -15.30 8.15 -0.49
C THR A 158 -15.30 8.71 0.94
N PRO A 159 -16.41 9.29 1.43
CA PRO A 159 -16.52 9.69 2.83
C PRO A 159 -16.61 8.44 3.72
N CYS A 160 -16.00 8.51 4.89
CA CYS A 160 -16.01 7.43 5.87
C CYS A 160 -16.63 7.93 7.18
N SER A 161 -17.25 7.02 7.92
CA SER A 161 -17.77 7.31 9.26
C SER A 161 -17.30 6.26 10.25
N SER A 162 -17.12 6.71 11.49
CA SER A 162 -16.97 5.86 12.67
C SER A 162 -18.09 6.10 13.68
N ASP A 163 -19.07 6.95 13.34
CA ASP A 163 -20.17 7.34 14.20
C ASP A 163 -21.39 6.46 13.89
N PRO A 164 -21.87 5.64 14.86
CA PRO A 164 -23.03 4.76 14.68
C PRO A 164 -24.39 5.47 14.76
N ALA A 165 -24.43 6.79 15.00
CA ALA A 165 -25.69 7.52 15.16
C ALA A 165 -26.12 8.31 13.92
N THR A 166 -25.37 8.22 12.82
CA THR A 166 -25.58 9.05 11.61
C THR A 166 -25.27 8.32 10.30
N ASP A 167 -25.07 7.02 10.37
CA ASP A 167 -24.53 6.19 9.30
C ASP A 167 -25.59 5.37 8.56
N SER A 168 -26.81 5.24 9.10
CA SER A 168 -27.95 4.61 8.42
C SER A 168 -28.94 5.60 7.81
N ALA A 169 -29.77 5.11 6.88
CA ALA A 169 -30.85 5.87 6.24
C ALA A 169 -31.89 6.40 7.25
N GLU A 170 -32.16 5.65 8.32
CA GLU A 170 -33.09 6.09 9.38
C GLU A 170 -32.50 7.21 10.25
N GLU A 171 -31.17 7.29 10.31
CA GLU A 171 -30.42 8.28 11.09
C GLU A 171 -29.96 9.48 10.26
N GLY A 172 -30.17 9.43 8.95
CA GLY A 172 -29.97 10.56 8.04
C GLY A 172 -28.85 10.39 7.02
N ALA A 173 -28.30 9.19 6.87
CA ALA A 173 -27.44 8.84 5.76
C ALA A 173 -28.22 8.86 4.42
N SER A 174 -27.48 8.93 3.32
CA SER A 174 -28.07 9.14 1.99
C SER A 174 -28.64 7.87 1.36
N GLU A 175 -28.22 6.70 1.82
CA GLU A 175 -28.51 5.39 1.23
C GLU A 175 -28.88 4.43 2.36
N ASN A 176 -29.69 3.41 2.06
CA ASN A 176 -29.98 2.31 2.98
C ASN A 176 -29.14 1.12 2.54
N ASN A 177 -27.90 1.07 3.01
CA ASN A 177 -26.91 0.07 2.61
C ASN A 177 -25.93 -0.19 3.76
N ALA A 178 -25.95 -1.40 4.32
CA ALA A 178 -25.18 -1.77 5.51
C ALA A 178 -23.64 -1.67 5.33
N PHE A 179 -23.13 -1.65 4.10
CA PHE A 179 -21.70 -1.52 3.80
C PHE A 179 -21.23 -0.06 3.78
N TYR A 180 -22.16 0.90 3.71
CA TYR A 180 -21.87 2.32 3.58
C TYR A 180 -22.35 3.13 4.80
N PRO A 181 -21.69 4.27 5.10
CA PRO A 181 -20.34 4.63 4.67
C PRO A 181 -19.32 3.57 5.14
N PRO A 182 -18.14 3.40 4.51
CA PRO A 182 -17.12 2.49 5.04
C PRO A 182 -16.46 3.04 6.31
N ILE A 183 -15.86 2.16 7.10
CA ILE A 183 -14.93 2.54 8.19
C ILE A 183 -13.55 2.73 7.57
N CYS A 184 -12.91 3.88 7.79
CA CYS A 184 -11.58 4.12 7.22
C CYS A 184 -10.50 4.23 8.29
N LEU A 185 -9.37 3.57 8.02
CA LEU A 185 -8.17 3.62 8.85
C LEU A 185 -6.99 4.11 8.01
N SER A 186 -6.21 5.01 8.58
CA SER A 186 -4.94 5.46 8.03
C SER A 186 -3.80 4.98 8.90
N THR A 187 -2.81 4.35 8.27
CA THR A 187 -1.60 3.85 8.92
C THR A 187 -0.37 4.49 8.30
N SER A 188 0.55 4.96 9.13
CA SER A 188 1.87 5.39 8.69
C SER A 188 2.93 4.44 9.22
N ALA A 189 3.91 4.11 8.37
CA ALA A 189 4.99 3.22 8.72
C ALA A 189 6.32 3.68 8.11
N ILE A 190 7.42 3.47 8.83
CA ILE A 190 8.78 3.68 8.32
C ILE A 190 9.44 2.31 8.22
N ILE A 191 9.93 1.97 7.02
CA ILE A 191 10.61 0.73 6.71
C ILE A 191 12.10 1.03 6.54
N GLN A 192 12.93 0.40 7.36
CA GLN A 192 14.39 0.45 7.23
C GLN A 192 14.86 -0.73 6.39
N VAL A 193 15.43 -0.44 5.21
CA VAL A 193 15.93 -1.45 4.27
C VAL A 193 17.41 -1.70 4.52
N ASP A 194 17.77 -2.94 4.84
CA ASP A 194 19.16 -3.32 5.09
C ASP A 194 20.00 -3.35 3.79
N GLN A 195 21.29 -3.02 3.87
CA GLN A 195 22.21 -3.04 2.72
C GLN A 195 22.35 -4.44 2.09
N SER A 196 22.13 -5.50 2.87
CA SER A 196 22.13 -6.88 2.38
C SER A 196 20.98 -7.18 1.40
N SER A 197 19.89 -6.39 1.42
CA SER A 197 18.79 -6.49 0.45
C SER A 197 19.23 -6.16 -0.99
N PHE A 198 20.35 -5.46 -1.15
CA PHE A 198 20.95 -5.16 -2.45
C PHE A 198 22.05 -6.16 -2.84
N ASN A 199 22.17 -7.29 -2.13
CA ASN A 199 23.21 -8.30 -2.33
C ASN A 199 24.64 -7.72 -2.22
N LEU A 200 24.77 -6.60 -1.50
CA LEU A 200 26.04 -5.98 -1.15
C LEU A 200 26.45 -6.51 0.22
N GLY A 201 27.66 -7.05 0.32
CA GLY A 201 28.18 -7.47 1.62
C GLY A 201 28.23 -6.27 2.56
N SER A 202 27.76 -6.45 3.80
CA SER A 202 27.76 -5.41 4.84
C SER A 202 29.13 -4.72 4.91
N ASN A 203 29.21 -3.49 4.41
CA ASN A 203 30.43 -2.71 4.38
C ASN A 203 30.15 -1.36 5.05
N PRO A 204 30.64 -1.12 6.28
CA PRO A 204 30.38 0.12 7.01
C PRO A 204 30.96 1.36 6.32
N ASP A 205 31.90 1.19 5.38
CA ASP A 205 32.47 2.29 4.59
C ASP A 205 31.68 2.56 3.30
N LEU A 206 30.80 1.63 2.89
CA LEU A 206 29.96 1.80 1.70
C LEU A 206 28.80 2.73 2.02
N LYS A 207 28.83 3.92 1.43
CA LYS A 207 27.71 4.85 1.45
C LYS A 207 26.78 4.50 0.30
N LEU A 208 25.92 3.50 0.49
CA LEU A 208 25.02 2.97 -0.55
C LEU A 208 24.23 4.10 -1.23
N GLU A 209 23.60 4.95 -0.44
CA GLU A 209 22.85 6.12 -0.93
C GLU A 209 23.70 7.03 -1.83
N ARG A 210 24.95 7.28 -1.44
CA ARG A 210 25.85 8.14 -2.23
C ARG A 210 26.29 7.46 -3.52
N ALA A 211 26.51 6.15 -3.50
CA ALA A 211 26.83 5.37 -4.69
C ALA A 211 25.65 5.37 -5.66
N TYR A 212 24.43 5.14 -5.14
CA TYR A 212 23.18 5.15 -5.90
C TYR A 212 22.93 6.50 -6.58
N GLN A 213 23.01 7.60 -5.82
CA GLN A 213 22.94 8.96 -6.38
C GLN A 213 24.02 9.19 -7.45
N GLY A 214 25.26 8.75 -7.19
CA GLY A 214 26.36 8.90 -8.14
C GLY A 214 26.11 8.17 -9.45
N LEU A 215 25.63 6.93 -9.40
CA LEU A 215 25.30 6.14 -10.59
C LEU A 215 24.20 6.79 -11.41
N LEU A 216 23.12 7.22 -10.76
CA LEU A 216 22.02 7.91 -11.42
C LEU A 216 22.51 9.20 -12.09
N VAL A 217 23.27 10.05 -11.38
CA VAL A 217 23.84 11.29 -11.95
C VAL A 217 24.74 10.99 -13.15
N MET A 218 25.43 9.86 -13.18
CA MET A 218 26.23 9.44 -14.34
C MET A 218 25.40 8.92 -15.52
N GLY A 219 24.07 8.92 -15.42
CA GLY A 219 23.15 8.46 -16.46
C GLY A 219 22.80 6.98 -16.39
N THR A 220 23.10 6.32 -15.27
CA THR A 220 22.66 4.93 -15.06
C THR A 220 21.16 4.90 -14.81
N GLU A 221 20.48 3.92 -15.40
CA GLU A 221 19.10 3.59 -15.09
C GLU A 221 19.09 2.32 -14.23
N ILE A 222 18.26 2.30 -13.20
CA ILE A 222 18.23 1.20 -12.23
C ILE A 222 16.85 0.55 -12.28
N THR A 223 16.84 -0.73 -12.65
CA THR A 223 15.65 -1.58 -12.57
C THR A 223 15.46 -2.06 -11.14
N SER A 224 14.30 -1.79 -10.56
CA SER A 224 13.87 -2.27 -9.26
C SER A 224 12.65 -3.17 -9.40
N SER A 225 12.63 -4.27 -8.66
CA SER A 225 11.51 -5.22 -8.65
C SER A 225 10.93 -5.38 -7.25
N PHE A 226 9.61 -5.43 -7.15
CA PHE A 226 8.87 -5.58 -5.90
C PHE A 226 7.76 -6.62 -6.08
N ASP A 227 7.35 -7.27 -5.00
CA ASP A 227 6.17 -8.14 -5.00
C ASP A 227 5.04 -7.46 -4.24
N PHE A 228 3.95 -7.14 -4.94
CA PHE A 228 2.73 -6.63 -4.34
C PHE A 228 1.74 -7.76 -4.10
N VAL A 229 0.91 -7.62 -3.06
CA VAL A 229 0.02 -8.70 -2.60
C VAL A 229 -1.34 -8.13 -2.22
N ALA A 230 -2.39 -8.54 -2.93
CA ALA A 230 -3.77 -8.34 -2.49
C ALA A 230 -4.27 -9.58 -1.72
N GLN A 231 -4.81 -9.35 -0.53
CA GLN A 231 -5.54 -10.38 0.21
C GLN A 231 -6.89 -10.64 -0.46
N ARG A 232 -7.52 -11.75 -0.11
CA ARG A 232 -8.86 -12.10 -0.61
C ARG A 232 -9.85 -11.04 -0.16
N GLY A 233 -10.78 -10.65 -1.04
CA GLY A 233 -11.72 -9.60 -0.73
C GLY A 233 -11.17 -8.18 -0.81
N HIS A 234 -9.89 -8.03 -1.18
CA HIS A 234 -9.23 -6.72 -1.21
C HIS A 234 -9.09 -6.16 -2.63
N LEU A 235 -9.29 -4.85 -2.76
CA LEU A 235 -8.77 -4.04 -3.86
C LEU A 235 -7.57 -3.26 -3.37
N ALA A 236 -6.36 -3.59 -3.87
CA ALA A 236 -5.12 -2.96 -3.44
C ALA A 236 -4.56 -2.05 -4.54
N SER A 237 -4.57 -0.74 -4.28
CA SER A 237 -3.94 0.28 -5.13
C SER A 237 -2.56 0.64 -4.57
N TYR A 238 -1.51 0.35 -5.31
CA TYR A 238 -0.12 0.64 -4.95
C TYR A 238 0.39 1.87 -5.69
N ILE A 239 1.09 2.75 -4.98
CA ILE A 239 1.76 3.92 -5.53
C ILE A 239 3.20 3.89 -5.04
N PHE A 240 4.15 4.09 -5.95
CA PHE A 240 5.57 4.17 -5.62
C PHE A 240 6.15 5.51 -6.06
N ASN A 241 6.58 6.32 -5.10
CA ASN A 241 7.24 7.60 -5.31
C ASN A 241 8.76 7.44 -5.17
N PRO A 242 9.54 7.85 -6.20
CA PRO A 242 11.01 7.80 -6.14
C PRO A 242 11.57 8.87 -5.19
N PRO A 243 12.85 8.77 -4.78
CA PRO A 243 13.49 9.79 -3.97
C PRO A 243 13.62 11.11 -4.73
N SER A 244 13.85 12.21 -3.98
CA SER A 244 13.79 13.57 -4.53
C SER A 244 14.78 13.87 -5.68
N TYR A 245 15.83 13.07 -5.85
CA TYR A 245 16.83 13.17 -6.91
C TYR A 245 16.57 12.22 -8.11
N ALA A 246 15.47 11.47 -8.09
CA ALA A 246 15.14 10.49 -9.10
C ALA A 246 13.71 10.68 -9.65
N THR A 247 13.44 10.00 -10.77
CA THR A 247 12.13 9.89 -11.41
C THR A 247 11.96 8.47 -11.94
N ILE A 248 10.73 8.00 -12.07
CA ILE A 248 10.46 6.71 -12.72
C ILE A 248 10.32 6.95 -14.22
N ASP A 249 11.16 6.29 -15.01
CA ASP A 249 11.17 6.43 -16.46
C ASP A 249 10.21 5.45 -17.13
N ALA A 250 10.12 4.23 -16.59
CA ALA A 250 9.24 3.19 -17.07
C ALA A 250 8.71 2.31 -15.93
N VAL A 251 7.56 1.68 -16.16
CA VAL A 251 6.97 0.62 -15.34
C VAL A 251 6.63 -0.55 -16.25
N ASP A 252 6.39 -1.72 -15.66
CA ASP A 252 5.89 -2.90 -16.38
C ASP A 252 4.54 -2.67 -17.08
N ALA A 253 4.06 -3.70 -17.78
CA ALA A 253 2.83 -3.64 -18.55
C ALA A 253 1.55 -3.52 -17.70
N GLN A 254 1.63 -3.80 -16.40
CA GLN A 254 0.53 -3.76 -15.45
C GLN A 254 0.48 -2.44 -14.66
N GLY A 255 1.59 -1.70 -14.66
CA GLY A 255 1.71 -0.40 -14.02
C GLY A 255 1.32 0.77 -14.91
N GLN A 256 1.16 1.93 -14.29
CA GLN A 256 0.98 3.21 -14.95
C GLN A 256 1.93 4.27 -14.37
N LEU A 257 2.47 5.12 -15.25
CA LEU A 257 3.20 6.30 -14.84
C LEU A 257 2.23 7.42 -14.46
N LEU A 258 2.43 7.99 -13.27
CA LEU A 258 1.68 9.12 -12.77
C LEU A 258 2.60 10.34 -12.71
N LEU A 259 2.26 11.39 -13.47
CA LEU A 259 3.00 12.65 -13.41
C LEU A 259 2.68 13.39 -12.10
N ARG A 260 3.69 13.61 -11.29
CA ARG A 260 3.63 14.36 -10.04
C ARG A 260 4.21 15.76 -10.21
N ALA A 261 3.53 16.74 -9.64
CA ALA A 261 4.01 18.11 -9.60
C ALA A 261 5.27 18.19 -8.72
N GLY A 262 6.29 18.89 -9.20
CA GLY A 262 7.54 19.11 -8.45
C GLY A 262 8.46 20.09 -9.15
N THR A 263 9.63 20.34 -8.57
CA THR A 263 10.64 21.24 -9.16
C THR A 263 11.92 20.47 -9.51
N PRO A 264 12.07 19.93 -10.74
CA PRO A 264 11.09 19.84 -11.84
C PRO A 264 10.04 18.75 -11.60
N ASN A 265 9.02 18.59 -12.43
CA ASN A 265 8.08 17.47 -12.28
C ASN A 265 8.79 16.11 -12.30
N TYR A 266 8.16 15.08 -11.74
CA TYR A 266 8.67 13.71 -11.71
C TYR A 266 7.52 12.72 -11.92
N ASN A 267 7.85 11.49 -12.28
CA ASN A 267 6.87 10.42 -12.39
C ASN A 267 6.97 9.48 -11.19
N SER A 268 5.80 9.04 -10.71
CA SER A 268 5.63 7.91 -9.80
C SER A 268 4.99 6.73 -10.55
N GLY A 269 5.07 5.53 -9.99
CA GLY A 269 4.46 4.33 -10.53
C GLY A 269 3.16 4.01 -9.78
N SER A 270 2.19 3.42 -10.45
CA SER A 270 0.94 2.96 -9.84
C SER A 270 0.50 1.62 -10.39
N TRP A 271 -0.01 0.75 -9.52
CA TRP A 271 -0.53 -0.57 -9.83
C TRP A 271 -1.83 -0.79 -9.08
N VAL A 272 -2.75 -1.54 -9.67
CA VAL A 272 -4.02 -1.91 -9.03
C VAL A 272 -4.19 -3.41 -9.14
N ILE A 273 -4.39 -4.06 -8.00
CA ILE A 273 -4.64 -5.50 -7.89
C ILE A 273 -6.04 -5.67 -7.30
N ASP A 274 -6.98 -6.19 -8.09
CA ASP A 274 -8.35 -6.47 -7.66
C ASP A 274 -8.48 -7.97 -7.34
N HIS A 275 -8.67 -8.28 -6.07
CA HIS A 275 -8.90 -9.63 -5.57
C HIS A 275 -10.21 -9.73 -4.77
N ARG A 276 -11.17 -8.85 -5.06
CA ARG A 276 -12.51 -8.84 -4.42
C ARG A 276 -13.35 -10.07 -4.76
N ALA A 277 -13.25 -10.57 -5.99
CA ALA A 277 -13.97 -11.77 -6.43
C ALA A 277 -13.30 -13.10 -6.00
N ALA A 278 -12.47 -13.08 -4.95
CA ALA A 278 -11.80 -14.27 -4.44
C ALA A 278 -12.74 -15.08 -3.55
N THR A 279 -12.55 -16.39 -3.54
CA THR A 279 -13.32 -17.32 -2.70
C THR A 279 -12.50 -17.80 -1.50
N ASN A 280 -13.16 -18.46 -0.54
CA ASN A 280 -12.51 -19.14 0.58
C ASN A 280 -11.42 -20.17 0.20
N PHE A 281 -11.38 -20.63 -1.05
CA PHE A 281 -10.38 -21.59 -1.54
C PHE A 281 -9.20 -20.96 -2.27
N ASP A 282 -9.29 -19.68 -2.59
CA ASP A 282 -8.22 -18.98 -3.29
C ASP A 282 -7.06 -18.64 -2.35
N SER A 283 -5.87 -18.47 -2.91
CA SER A 283 -4.71 -17.91 -2.23
C SER A 283 -4.61 -16.42 -2.51
N ASN A 284 -3.96 -15.66 -1.62
CA ASN A 284 -3.63 -14.25 -1.88
C ASN A 284 -3.00 -14.04 -3.26
N LEU A 285 -3.41 -12.97 -3.93
CA LEU A 285 -2.93 -12.62 -5.26
C LEU A 285 -1.63 -11.82 -5.14
N SER A 286 -0.51 -12.46 -5.53
CA SER A 286 0.79 -11.81 -5.59
C SER A 286 1.16 -11.46 -7.03
N GLN A 287 1.67 -10.25 -7.22
CA GLN A 287 2.14 -9.76 -8.50
C GLN A 287 3.54 -9.15 -8.34
N SER A 288 4.49 -9.71 -9.08
CA SER A 288 5.81 -9.12 -9.22
C SER A 288 5.75 -7.96 -10.20
N VAL A 289 6.27 -6.81 -9.78
CA VAL A 289 6.28 -5.57 -10.55
C VAL A 289 7.71 -5.10 -10.79
N GLU A 290 7.90 -4.40 -11.90
CA GLU A 290 9.19 -3.84 -12.29
C GLU A 290 9.05 -2.36 -12.63
N LEU A 291 10.02 -1.56 -12.18
CA LEU A 291 10.10 -0.14 -12.50
C LEU A 291 11.55 0.27 -12.78
N LEU A 292 11.71 1.22 -13.69
CA LEU A 292 12.99 1.79 -14.11
C LEU A 292 13.15 3.17 -13.50
N ILE A 293 14.16 3.35 -12.65
CA ILE A 293 14.48 4.62 -11.99
C ILE A 293 15.64 5.29 -12.71
N SER A 294 15.49 6.58 -13.01
CA SER A 294 16.52 7.41 -13.62
C SER A 294 16.74 8.71 -12.83
N HIS A 295 17.84 9.40 -13.10
CA HIS A 295 18.14 10.67 -12.45
C HIS A 295 17.17 11.78 -12.85
N ARG A 296 16.68 12.51 -11.85
CA ARG A 296 15.87 13.71 -12.05
C ARG A 296 16.77 14.93 -12.01
N ASN A 297 16.94 15.57 -13.16
CA ASN A 297 17.68 16.83 -13.28
C ASN A 297 17.16 17.89 -12.31
N ARG A 298 18.07 18.57 -11.62
CA ARG A 298 17.77 19.66 -10.68
C ARG A 298 18.59 20.90 -11.04
N THR A 299 18.28 22.02 -10.40
CA THR A 299 19.00 23.28 -10.62
C THR A 299 20.48 23.22 -10.23
N ASP A 300 20.81 22.34 -9.28
CA ASP A 300 22.14 22.14 -8.70
C ASP A 300 22.90 20.97 -9.32
N THR A 301 22.23 20.03 -9.98
CA THR A 301 22.87 18.82 -10.55
C THR A 301 22.08 18.33 -11.76
N THR A 302 22.80 18.09 -12.87
CA THR A 302 22.25 17.50 -14.09
C THR A 302 22.91 16.16 -14.36
N THR A 303 22.19 15.26 -15.03
CA THR A 303 22.74 14.02 -15.54
C THR A 303 23.95 14.32 -16.41
N VAL A 304 25.02 13.55 -16.23
CA VAL A 304 26.22 13.64 -17.06
C VAL A 304 25.86 13.15 -18.45
N GLU A 305 26.08 14.02 -19.44
CA GLU A 305 25.96 13.69 -20.86
C GLU A 305 27.38 13.72 -21.45
N VAL A 306 27.78 12.63 -22.10
CA VAL A 306 29.06 12.55 -22.82
C VAL A 306 28.76 12.67 -24.31
N PRO A 307 29.04 13.81 -24.96
CA PRO A 307 28.76 13.99 -26.37
C PRO A 307 29.52 13.00 -27.24
N GLU A 308 28.92 12.65 -28.38
CA GLU A 308 29.57 11.81 -29.39
C GLU A 308 30.89 12.44 -29.86
N GLY A 309 31.96 11.63 -29.92
CA GLY A 309 33.31 12.09 -30.28
C GLY A 309 34.11 12.71 -29.12
N SER A 310 33.60 12.66 -27.89
CA SER A 310 34.38 13.01 -26.70
C SER A 310 35.61 12.12 -26.55
N LYS A 311 36.67 12.67 -25.94
CA LYS A 311 37.92 11.93 -25.75
C LYS A 311 37.77 10.96 -24.58
N ALA A 312 37.71 9.66 -24.84
CA ALA A 312 37.62 8.63 -23.80
C ALA A 312 38.97 8.40 -23.09
N LEU A 313 40.04 8.24 -23.87
CA LEU A 313 41.40 7.96 -23.41
C LEU A 313 42.39 8.93 -24.09
N ASP A 314 43.33 9.47 -23.31
CA ASP A 314 44.49 10.19 -23.77
C ASP A 314 45.75 9.43 -23.42
N LEU A 315 46.61 9.22 -24.41
CA LEU A 315 47.86 8.48 -24.26
C LEU A 315 48.99 9.38 -24.73
N GLN A 316 49.73 9.94 -23.78
CA GLN A 316 50.92 10.72 -24.07
C GLN A 316 52.16 9.86 -23.83
N ILE A 317 52.89 9.58 -24.91
CA ILE A 317 54.13 8.82 -24.88
C ILE A 317 55.27 9.78 -25.17
N THR A 318 56.19 9.94 -24.20
CA THR A 318 57.40 10.75 -24.38
C THR A 318 58.60 9.82 -24.45
N LEU A 319 59.21 9.74 -25.63
CA LEU A 319 60.46 9.01 -25.83
C LEU A 319 61.63 9.99 -25.75
N ASP A 320 62.47 9.82 -24.73
CA ASP A 320 63.69 10.61 -24.55
C ASP A 320 64.90 9.83 -25.07
N LEU A 321 65.45 10.27 -26.20
CA LEU A 321 66.64 9.70 -26.85
C LEU A 321 67.90 10.56 -26.66
N ARG A 322 67.91 11.49 -25.69
CA ARG A 322 69.08 12.35 -25.46
C ARG A 322 70.34 11.56 -25.09
N ASP A 323 70.17 10.38 -24.52
CA ASP A 323 71.23 9.38 -24.32
C ASP A 323 70.83 8.07 -25.01
N GLU A 324 71.44 7.76 -26.15
CA GLU A 324 71.18 6.53 -26.91
C GLU A 324 71.55 5.25 -26.12
N SER A 325 72.37 5.38 -25.08
CA SER A 325 72.72 4.27 -24.18
C SER A 325 71.76 4.12 -22.98
N ALA A 326 70.84 5.09 -22.79
CA ALA A 326 69.89 5.13 -21.69
C ALA A 326 68.55 5.78 -22.11
N ALA A 327 67.99 5.33 -23.23
CA ALA A 327 66.68 5.81 -23.69
C ALA A 327 65.58 5.53 -22.65
N THR A 328 64.79 6.54 -22.31
CA THR A 328 63.63 6.38 -21.42
C THR A 328 62.34 6.60 -22.19
N LEU A 329 61.37 5.72 -21.93
CA LEU A 329 60.01 5.81 -22.46
C LEU A 329 59.10 6.18 -21.29
N ASP A 330 58.52 7.37 -21.33
CA ASP A 330 57.53 7.82 -20.36
C ASP A 330 56.13 7.69 -20.95
N PHE A 331 55.18 7.25 -20.12
CA PHE A 331 53.82 6.95 -20.52
C PHE A 331 52.84 7.57 -19.52
N VAL A 332 52.06 8.53 -20.00
CA VAL A 332 51.00 9.19 -19.24
C VAL A 332 49.68 8.88 -19.91
N ALA A 333 48.82 8.14 -19.20
CA ALA A 333 47.45 7.87 -19.63
C ALA A 333 46.47 8.74 -18.84
N GLY A 334 45.64 9.52 -19.54
CA GLY A 334 44.46 10.17 -18.99
C GLY A 334 43.21 9.40 -19.40
N MET A 335 42.44 8.92 -18.44
CA MET A 335 41.15 8.26 -18.70
C MET A 335 40.03 9.20 -18.27
N TYR A 336 39.12 9.51 -19.19
CA TYR A 336 38.01 10.45 -18.96
C TYR A 336 36.68 9.73 -18.78
N TYR A 337 36.42 8.71 -19.60
CA TYR A 337 35.30 7.78 -19.46
C TYR A 337 35.62 6.47 -20.18
N LEU A 338 34.89 5.40 -19.85
CA LEU A 338 34.95 4.12 -20.55
C LEU A 338 33.66 3.98 -21.35
N ASP A 339 33.76 3.77 -22.66
CA ASP A 339 32.60 3.48 -23.49
C ASP A 339 32.21 1.99 -23.42
N ASP A 340 30.96 1.70 -23.81
CA ASP A 340 30.40 0.34 -23.82
C ASP A 340 31.27 -0.62 -24.64
N LYS A 341 31.81 -0.17 -25.77
CA LYS A 341 32.72 -0.96 -26.60
C LYS A 341 33.98 -1.36 -25.85
N THR A 342 34.60 -0.43 -25.14
CA THR A 342 35.83 -0.64 -24.36
C THR A 342 35.55 -1.59 -23.19
N MET A 343 34.41 -1.44 -22.51
CA MET A 343 33.97 -2.33 -21.45
C MET A 343 33.76 -3.77 -21.97
N GLN A 344 33.05 -3.93 -23.09
CA GLN A 344 32.84 -5.23 -23.75
C GLN A 344 34.16 -5.85 -24.24
N ASP A 345 35.09 -5.04 -24.72
CA ASP A 345 36.42 -5.49 -25.17
C ASP A 345 37.31 -5.91 -23.98
N TRP A 346 37.08 -5.38 -22.78
CA TRP A 346 37.89 -5.63 -21.58
C TRP A 346 37.37 -6.74 -20.67
N GLY A 347 36.06 -7.06 -20.72
CA GLY A 347 35.45 -8.22 -20.05
C GLY A 347 34.61 -7.86 -18.84
#